data_AF-A0A9E4MTA1-F1
#
_entry.id   AF-A0A9E4MTA1-F1
#
_cell.length_a   1.000
_cell.length_b   1.000
_cell.length_c   1.000
_cell.angle_alpha   90.00
_cell.angle_beta   90.00
_cell.angle_gamma   90.00
#
_symmetry.space_group_name_H-M   'P 1'
#
loop_
_entity.id
_entity.type
_entity.pdbx_description
1 polymer ?
#
loop_
_entity_poly.entity_id
_entity_poly.type
_entity_poly.pdbx_seq_one_letter_code
_entity_poly.pdbx_strand_id
1 'polypeptide(L)' 'MFGLGLPEMGVILLIAVFIFGPKKIPELGKTLGQALKGFKNEIQNDSEAETESSEVKKSEGS' A
#
# COMPACT_ATOMS: atom_id res chain seq x y z
N MET A 1 29.29 18.16 -8.41
CA MET A 1 28.49 18.81 -9.47
C MET A 1 27.78 17.75 -10.30
N PHE A 2 26.96 16.89 -9.66
CA PHE A 2 26.03 15.97 -10.33
C PHE A 2 25.13 15.41 -9.22
N GLY A 3 24.16 16.21 -8.80
CA GLY A 3 23.16 15.76 -7.85
C GLY A 3 22.19 14.87 -8.61
N LEU A 4 21.87 13.69 -8.07
CA LEU A 4 20.71 12.92 -8.51
C LEU A 4 19.46 13.77 -8.25
N GLY A 5 19.11 14.61 -9.20
CA GLY A 5 17.96 15.48 -9.14
C GLY A 5 16.73 14.82 -9.74
N LEU A 6 15.61 15.53 -9.60
CA LEU A 6 14.39 15.22 -10.34
C LEU A 6 14.60 15.07 -11.86
N PRO A 7 15.45 15.87 -12.54
CA PRO A 7 15.64 15.69 -13.99
C PRO A 7 16.31 14.36 -14.36
N GLU A 8 17.35 13.92 -13.64
CA GLU A 8 18.03 12.65 -13.89
C GLU A 8 17.10 11.46 -13.65
N MET A 9 16.30 11.50 -12.58
CA MET A 9 15.28 10.47 -12.30
C MET A 9 14.21 10.44 -13.38
N GLY A 10 13.83 11.59 -13.94
CA GLY A 10 12.88 11.69 -15.05
C GLY A 10 13.40 11.01 -16.32
N VAL A 11 14.69 11.19 -16.67
CA VAL A 11 15.31 10.54 -17.83
C VAL A 11 15.35 9.02 -17.68
N ILE A 12 15.71 8.53 -16.49
CA ILE A 12 15.73 7.10 -16.20
C ILE A 12 14.31 6.51 -16.31
N LEU A 13 13.30 7.20 -15.75
CA LEU A 13 11.90 6.79 -15.86
C LEU A 13 11.43 6.77 -17.31
N LEU A 14 11.82 7.75 -18.13
CA LEU A 14 11.44 7.81 -19.54
C LEU A 14 11.99 6.59 -20.30
N ILE A 15 13.25 6.21 -20.07
CA ILE A 15 13.87 5.03 -20.68
C ILE A 15 13.18 3.75 -20.18
N ALA A 16 12.91 3.65 -18.88
CA ALA A 16 12.19 2.51 -18.31
C ALA A 16 10.78 2.37 -18.93
N VAL A 17 10.06 3.48 -19.12
CA VAL A 17 8.76 3.50 -19.79
C VAL A 17 8.88 3.14 -21.27
N PHE A 18 9.98 3.48 -21.94
CA PHE A 18 10.20 3.07 -23.33
C PHE A 18 10.40 1.55 -23.46
N ILE A 19 11.11 0.93 -22.50
CA ILE A 19 11.37 -0.51 -22.47
C ILE A 19 10.13 -1.29 -22.03
N PHE A 20 9.49 -0.89 -20.94
CA PHE A 20 8.35 -1.61 -20.36
C PHE A 20 7.00 -1.18 -20.95
N GLY A 21 6.93 -0.02 -21.59
CA GLY A 21 5.71 0.58 -22.13
C GLY A 21 4.91 1.36 -21.07
N PRO A 22 4.25 2.48 -21.44
CA PRO A 22 3.50 3.32 -20.50
C PRO A 22 2.27 2.61 -19.91
N LYS A 23 1.77 1.56 -20.58
CA LYS A 23 0.64 0.76 -20.09
C LYS A 23 1.01 -0.17 -18.94
N LYS A 24 2.29 -0.54 -18.79
CA LYS A 24 2.71 -1.48 -17.74
C LYS A 24 2.90 -0.85 -16.38
N ILE A 25 3.20 0.45 -16.32
CA ILE A 25 3.25 1.22 -15.08
C ILE A 25 1.91 1.19 -14.30
N PRO A 26 0.75 1.55 -14.89
CA PRO A 26 -0.53 1.49 -14.18
C PRO A 26 -1.00 0.06 -13.92
N GLU A 27 -0.63 -0.91 -14.78
CA GLU A 27 -0.92 -2.33 -14.58
C GLU A 27 -0.23 -2.86 -13.31
N LEU A 28 1.09 -2.62 -13.17
CA LEU A 28 1.87 -2.95 -11.97
C LEU A 28 1.36 -2.21 -10.74
N GLY A 29 1.02 -0.92 -10.87
CA GLY A 29 0.45 -0.12 -9.78
C GLY A 29 -0.90 -0.67 -9.28
N LYS A 30 -1.77 -1.16 -10.18
CA LYS A 30 -3.03 -1.79 -9.79
C LYS A 30 -2.81 -3.08 -9.00
N THR A 31 -1.92 -3.96 -9.48
CA THR A 31 -1.60 -5.22 -8.80
C THR A 31 -0.96 -4.97 -7.43
N LEU A 32 0.02 -4.08 -7.35
CA LEU A 32 0.64 -3.70 -6.08
C LEU A 32 -0.36 -3.01 -5.15
N GLY A 33 -1.23 -2.14 -5.67
CA GLY A 33 -2.26 -1.48 -4.88
C GLY A 33 -3.28 -2.45 -4.31
N GLN A 34 -3.68 -3.48 -5.06
CA GLN A 34 -4.54 -4.55 -4.58
C GLN A 34 -3.85 -5.38 -3.49
N ALA A 35 -2.58 -5.74 -3.68
CA ALA A 35 -1.78 -6.46 -2.69
C ALA A 35 -1.60 -5.65 -1.38
N LEU A 36 -1.26 -4.36 -1.49
CA LEU A 36 -1.12 -3.44 -0.36
C LEU A 36 -2.46 -3.22 0.36
N LYS A 37 -3.58 -3.17 -0.38
CA LYS A 37 -4.92 -3.04 0.21
C LYS A 37 -5.29 -4.29 1.02
N GLY A 38 -5.00 -5.48 0.50
CA GLY A 38 -5.17 -6.73 1.23
C GLY A 38 -4.31 -6.77 2.49
N PHE A 39 -3.01 -6.46 2.35
CA PHE A 39 -2.07 -6.40 3.48
C PHE A 39 -2.50 -5.39 4.56
N LYS A 40 -2.97 -4.20 4.16
CA LYS A 40 -3.50 -3.20 5.09
C LYS A 40 -4.75 -3.68 5.81
N ASN A 41 -5.66 -4.35 5.10
CA ASN A 41 -6.88 -4.89 5.70
C ASN A 41 -6.54 -5.99 6.73
N GLU A 42 -5.64 -6.90 6.42
CA GLU A 42 -5.21 -7.96 7.35
C GLU A 42 -4.60 -7.35 8.62
N ILE A 43 -3.66 -6.40 8.47
CA ILE A 43 -3.05 -5.70 9.60
C ILE A 43 -4.09 -4.95 10.44
N GLN A 44 -5.08 -4.32 9.82
CA GLN A 44 -6.14 -3.60 10.54
C GLN A 44 -7.10 -4.57 11.26
N ASN A 45 -7.45 -5.70 10.64
CA ASN A 45 -8.31 -6.71 11.27
C ASN A 45 -7.61 -7.41 12.45
N ASP A 46 -6.31 -7.72 12.34
CA ASP A 46 -5.51 -8.21 13.48
C ASP A 46 -5.41 -7.16 14.59
N SER A 47 -5.37 -5.87 14.24
CA SER A 47 -5.30 -4.77 15.22
C SER A 47 -6.65 -4.43 15.86
N GLU A 48 -7.78 -4.68 15.20
CA GLU A 48 -9.14 -4.52 15.73
C GLU A 48 -9.58 -5.71 16.59
N ALA A 49 -9.06 -6.92 16.33
CA ALA A 49 -9.29 -8.10 17.17
C ALA A 49 -8.77 -7.96 18.62
N GLU A 50 -7.86 -7.02 18.88
CA GLU A 50 -7.37 -6.72 20.23
C GLU A 50 -8.27 -5.71 21.00
N THR A 51 -9.25 -5.08 20.35
CA THR A 51 -10.09 -4.02 20.98
C THR A 51 -11.53 -4.48 21.32
N GLU A 52 -12.09 -5.51 20.68
CA GLU A 52 -13.48 -5.93 20.92
C GLU A 52 -13.70 -6.91 22.10
N SER A 53 -12.68 -7.27 22.88
CA SER A 53 -12.86 -8.19 24.02
C SER A 53 -13.27 -7.49 25.35
N SER A 54 -13.62 -6.20 25.34
CA SER A 54 -13.88 -5.41 26.58
C SER A 54 -15.33 -4.94 26.82
N GLU A 55 -16.30 -5.18 25.95
CA GLU A 55 -17.68 -4.65 26.14
C GLU A 55 -18.79 -5.68 26.41
N VAL A 56 -18.46 -6.96 26.64
CA VAL A 56 -19.45 -7.99 27.03
C VAL A 56 -19.25 -8.43 28.48
N LYS A 57 -19.41 -7.53 29.46
CA LYS A 57 -19.52 -7.92 30.89
C LYS A 57 -20.21 -6.93 31.84
N LYS A 58 -21.14 -6.10 31.37
CA LYS A 58 -21.87 -5.13 32.23
C LYS A 58 -23.40 -5.19 32.14
N SER A 59 -23.99 -6.34 31.81
CA SER A 59 -25.45 -6.51 31.81
C SER A 59 -25.99 -7.75 32.52
N GLU A 60 -25.15 -8.54 33.18
CA GLU A 60 -25.60 -9.67 34.02
C GLU A 60 -24.89 -9.62 35.37
N GLY A 61 -25.50 -8.93 36.33
CA GLY A 61 -24.97 -8.74 37.66
C GLY A 61 -25.91 -7.87 38.47
N SER A 62 -27.02 -8.50 38.86
CA SER A 62 -27.96 -8.03 39.86
C SER A 62 -27.29 -7.69 41.19
#